data_AF-A0A6L9S5B2-F1
#
_entry.id   AF-A0A6L9S5B2-F1
#
_cell.length_a   1.000
_cell.length_b   1.000
_cell.length_c   1.000
_cell.angle_alpha   90.00
_cell.angle_beta   90.00
_cell.angle_gamma   90.00
#
_symmetry.space_group_name_H-M   'P 1'
#
loop_
_entity.id
_entity.type
_entity.pdbx_description
1 polymer ?
#
loop_
_entity_poly.entity_id
_entity_poly.type
_entity_poly.pdbx_seq_one_letter_code
_entity_poly.pdbx_strand_id
1 'polypeptide(L)'
;MRDGAAVAAPSAGDVASEDADLEEAVPVSGVVEPLARTADGDSDGEHRSGPYSWLRLAPGQVRFDGAAAVVGHDPIDAPNLDAVPPGQAVLLAVLDGPRAWPGPDGATVARSALAVRDELREQGLSVDVVLVPAPQYGDARDDAVADAVARAYGAQRVRPERTPDRDRLLAALDGQADMPVADWPAASLTAWRRWRPVRSERGVVVFFTGLSGSGKSTVARAVVDRLTEITDRTVTLLDGDIVRRHLSAGLGFSRIDRDRNIERIGFVAAEIARHGGITVCAPIAPFAATRARVRAMAEAGGDFLLVHVATPLEECERRDRKGLYARARRGEIPDFTGISSPYEAPEDADLVLDTTHVTIQQARDTVLDLLTTGGWVQPNVP
;
A
#
# COMPACT_ATOMS: atom_id res chain seq x y z
N MET A 1 -31.10 -6.70 16.53
CA MET A 1 -31.01 -5.92 17.77
C MET A 1 -29.53 -5.84 18.13
N ARG A 2 -28.95 -4.63 17.96
CA ARG A 2 -27.59 -4.15 18.29
C ARG A 2 -26.40 -4.86 17.65
N ASP A 3 -25.29 -4.22 17.30
CA ASP A 3 -24.91 -2.87 16.84
C ASP A 3 -23.44 -3.06 16.45
N GLY A 4 -23.04 -2.63 15.26
CA GLY A 4 -21.67 -2.76 14.76
C GLY A 4 -21.34 -1.57 13.89
N ALA A 5 -20.90 -0.49 14.53
CA ALA A 5 -20.52 0.76 13.88
C ALA A 5 -19.31 0.52 12.95
N ALA A 6 -19.57 0.49 11.64
CA ALA A 6 -18.59 0.88 10.65
C ALA A 6 -18.60 2.42 10.58
N VAL A 7 -17.43 3.05 10.66
CA VAL A 7 -17.30 4.45 10.27
C VAL A 7 -17.44 4.49 8.75
N ALA A 8 -18.68 4.70 8.29
CA ALA A 8 -19.01 4.91 6.90
C ALA A 8 -18.63 6.36 6.51
N ALA A 9 -18.02 6.52 5.35
CA ALA A 9 -18.01 7.81 4.66
C ALA A 9 -19.48 8.24 4.43
N PRO A 10 -19.82 9.54 4.55
CA PRO A 10 -21.20 9.97 4.42
C PRO A 10 -21.73 9.70 3.01
N SER A 11 -22.85 8.98 2.94
CA SER A 11 -23.57 8.67 1.71
C SER A 11 -24.27 9.92 1.16
N ALA A 12 -24.20 10.12 -0.15
CA ALA A 12 -24.98 11.12 -0.87
C ALA A 12 -26.47 10.75 -0.89
N GLY A 13 -27.33 11.60 -0.31
CA GLY A 13 -28.78 11.47 -0.38
C GLY A 13 -29.51 12.53 0.44
N ASP A 14 -30.22 13.41 -0.28
CA ASP A 14 -31.24 14.39 0.12
C ASP A 14 -30.78 15.62 0.90
N VAL A 15 -30.25 16.62 0.17
CA VAL A 15 -30.36 18.02 0.57
C VAL A 15 -31.36 18.68 -0.38
N ALA A 16 -32.56 18.92 0.15
CA ALA A 16 -33.48 19.88 -0.41
C ALA A 16 -32.82 21.26 -0.43
N SER A 17 -32.98 21.94 -1.56
CA SER A 17 -32.73 23.36 -1.83
C SER A 17 -32.58 24.27 -0.61
N GLU A 18 -31.36 24.69 -0.31
CA GLU A 18 -31.07 25.99 0.31
C GLU A 18 -29.77 26.54 -0.30
N ASP A 19 -29.93 27.57 -1.13
CA ASP A 19 -28.84 28.47 -1.53
C ASP A 19 -28.24 29.07 -0.26
N ALA A 20 -27.02 28.66 0.10
CA ALA A 20 -26.24 29.28 1.15
C ALA A 20 -24.78 29.42 0.67
N ASP A 21 -24.38 30.68 0.53
CA ASP A 21 -23.07 31.22 0.21
C ASP A 21 -21.85 30.34 0.58
N LEU A 22 -21.18 29.81 -0.44
CA LEU A 22 -19.91 29.06 -0.33
C LEU A 22 -18.69 29.99 -0.18
N GLU A 23 -18.72 30.93 0.77
CA GLU A 23 -17.59 31.81 1.14
C GLU A 23 -16.95 31.45 2.49
N GLU A 24 -17.12 30.23 3.02
CA GLU A 24 -16.37 29.78 4.20
C GLU A 24 -14.99 29.23 3.81
N ALA A 25 -13.96 30.02 4.09
CA ALA A 25 -12.56 29.65 3.97
C ALA A 25 -12.27 28.36 4.75
N VAL A 26 -11.85 27.30 4.06
CA VAL A 26 -11.30 26.09 4.70
C VAL A 26 -10.09 26.52 5.53
N PRO A 27 -10.12 26.43 6.87
CA PRO A 27 -8.98 26.80 7.68
C PRO A 27 -7.85 25.79 7.40
N VAL A 28 -6.75 26.26 6.81
CA VAL A 28 -5.48 25.52 6.79
C VAL A 28 -4.87 25.66 8.19
N SER A 29 -5.46 24.99 9.19
CA SER A 29 -4.91 24.88 10.53
C SER A 29 -4.59 23.42 10.83
N GLY A 30 -3.29 23.12 10.80
CA GLY A 30 -2.75 21.81 11.12
C GLY A 30 -1.61 21.94 12.11
N VAL A 31 -1.86 22.51 13.28
CA VAL A 31 -0.98 22.30 14.44
C VAL A 31 -1.55 21.12 15.19
N VAL A 32 -0.88 19.97 15.10
CA VAL A 32 -1.13 18.86 16.02
C VAL A 32 -0.59 19.32 17.37
N GLU A 33 -1.46 19.75 18.28
CA GLU A 33 -1.05 19.99 19.66
C GLU A 33 -0.58 18.67 20.29
N PRO A 34 0.60 18.63 20.95
CA PRO A 34 1.03 17.45 21.66
C PRO A 34 0.02 17.08 22.75
N LEU A 35 -0.43 15.82 22.76
CA LEU A 35 -1.20 15.28 23.88
C LEU A 35 -0.35 15.34 25.15
N ALA A 36 -0.76 16.24 26.04
CA ALA A 36 -0.30 16.43 27.43
C ALA A 36 1.17 16.86 27.62
N ARG A 37 1.33 18.12 28.03
CA ARG A 37 2.52 18.62 28.74
C ARG A 37 2.66 17.88 30.07
N THR A 38 3.73 17.12 30.27
CA THR A 38 4.27 16.96 31.62
C THR A 38 4.86 18.30 32.04
N ALA A 39 4.43 18.77 33.21
CA ALA A 39 4.90 20.02 33.79
C ALA A 39 6.40 19.92 34.08
N ASP A 40 7.20 20.56 33.26
CA ASP A 40 8.41 21.27 33.68
C ASP A 40 8.73 22.31 32.60
N GLY A 41 8.97 23.53 33.07
CA GLY A 41 9.10 24.71 32.23
C GLY A 41 10.36 24.66 31.38
N ASP A 42 10.19 24.80 30.07
CA ASP A 42 11.15 25.49 29.23
C ASP A 42 10.40 26.21 28.10
N SER A 43 10.67 27.49 27.97
CA SER A 43 10.12 28.37 26.93
C SER A 43 11.22 28.63 25.92
N ASP A 44 11.29 27.80 24.87
CA ASP A 44 11.75 28.14 23.52
C ASP A 44 11.87 26.86 22.66
N GLY A 45 11.26 26.89 21.47
CA GLY A 45 11.44 25.87 20.44
C GLY A 45 10.46 24.68 20.49
N GLU A 46 9.29 24.83 19.87
CA GLU A 46 8.45 23.70 19.46
C GLU A 46 9.32 22.63 18.77
N HIS A 47 9.49 21.49 19.42
CA HIS A 47 10.16 20.33 18.82
C HIS A 47 9.30 19.78 17.69
N ARG A 48 9.49 20.35 16.50
CA ARG A 48 9.02 19.82 15.24
C ARG A 48 9.69 18.46 15.03
N SER A 49 9.01 17.39 15.40
CA SER A 49 9.51 16.03 15.24
C SER A 49 9.10 15.46 13.87
N GLY A 50 9.84 14.47 13.39
CA GLY A 50 9.60 13.81 12.10
C GLY A 50 10.52 14.29 10.95
N PRO A 51 10.50 13.60 9.81
CA PRO A 51 11.33 13.94 8.66
C PRO A 51 10.93 15.31 8.09
N TYR A 52 11.92 16.11 7.69
CA TYR A 52 11.73 17.44 7.09
C TYR A 52 10.89 18.40 7.92
N SER A 53 10.90 18.24 9.24
CA SER A 53 10.09 19.04 10.15
C SER A 53 10.41 20.55 10.05
N TRP A 54 11.63 20.90 9.66
CA TRP A 54 12.05 22.28 9.34
C TRP A 54 11.33 22.90 8.13
N LEU A 55 10.73 22.10 7.24
CA LEU A 55 9.91 22.58 6.12
C LEU A 55 8.44 22.87 6.51
N ARG A 56 8.01 22.45 7.71
CA ARG A 56 6.64 22.68 8.22
C ARG A 56 6.52 24.09 8.81
N LEU A 57 6.72 25.10 7.99
CA LEU A 57 6.64 26.52 8.37
C LEU A 57 5.20 27.01 8.19
N ALA A 58 4.57 27.54 9.23
CA ALA A 58 3.23 28.11 9.12
C ALA A 58 3.25 29.40 8.28
N PRO A 59 2.13 29.77 7.63
CA PRO A 59 2.03 31.03 6.88
C PRO A 59 2.33 32.31 7.68
N GLY A 60 2.20 32.27 9.00
CA GLY A 60 2.60 33.38 9.88
C GLY A 60 4.12 33.50 10.09
N GLN A 61 4.89 32.48 9.72
CA GLN A 61 6.35 32.43 9.88
C GLN A 61 7.09 32.72 8.57
N VAL A 62 6.47 32.40 7.43
CA VAL A 62 7.03 32.62 6.10
C VAL A 62 5.93 33.03 5.14
N ARG A 63 6.23 33.98 4.25
CA ARG A 63 5.36 34.39 3.15
C ARG A 63 6.13 34.37 1.83
N PHE A 64 5.41 34.11 0.75
CA PHE A 64 5.90 34.02 -0.62
C PHE A 64 5.02 34.91 -1.50
N ASP A 65 4.91 36.17 -1.11
CA ASP A 65 4.00 37.14 -1.73
C ASP A 65 4.30 37.30 -3.22
N GLY A 66 3.30 37.02 -4.07
CA GLY A 66 3.43 37.10 -5.52
C GLY A 66 4.21 35.94 -6.16
N ALA A 67 4.59 34.90 -5.41
CA ALA A 67 5.18 33.69 -5.99
C ALA A 67 4.13 32.85 -6.74
N ALA A 68 4.58 32.09 -7.72
CA ALA A 68 3.82 31.03 -8.38
C ALA A 68 3.91 29.75 -7.51
N ALA A 69 2.78 29.22 -7.08
CA ALA A 69 2.73 28.04 -6.22
C ALA A 69 2.35 26.77 -6.98
N VAL A 70 3.24 25.78 -6.96
CA VAL A 70 2.92 24.40 -7.32
C VAL A 70 2.55 23.68 -6.03
N VAL A 71 1.29 23.23 -5.95
CA VAL A 71 0.71 22.66 -4.73
C VAL A 71 0.15 21.29 -5.03
N GLY A 72 0.56 20.28 -4.28
CA GLY A 72 0.04 18.93 -4.46
C GLY A 72 0.64 17.89 -3.52
N HIS A 73 0.00 16.72 -3.50
CA HIS A 73 0.49 15.58 -2.75
C HIS A 73 1.56 14.80 -3.51
N ASP A 74 1.51 14.76 -4.83
CA ASP A 74 2.43 13.94 -5.64
C ASP A 74 3.77 14.65 -5.90
N PRO A 75 4.82 13.93 -6.34
CA PRO A 75 6.06 14.56 -6.82
C PRO A 75 5.77 15.69 -7.82
N ILE A 76 6.68 16.66 -7.92
CA ILE A 76 6.47 17.81 -8.81
C ILE A 76 6.55 17.35 -10.27
N ASP A 77 5.56 17.69 -11.09
CA ASP A 77 5.55 17.38 -12.53
C ASP A 77 6.00 18.57 -13.40
N ALA A 78 6.43 18.27 -14.61
CA ALA A 78 6.91 19.27 -15.57
C ALA A 78 5.79 20.22 -16.03
N PRO A 79 4.55 19.78 -16.36
CA PRO A 79 3.47 20.71 -16.71
C PRO A 79 3.23 21.82 -15.69
N ASN A 80 3.27 21.51 -14.39
CA ASN A 80 3.15 22.50 -13.32
C ASN A 80 4.33 23.50 -13.31
N LEU A 81 5.55 23.03 -13.57
CA LEU A 81 6.72 23.90 -13.65
C LEU A 81 6.71 24.77 -14.91
N ASP A 82 6.30 24.22 -16.06
CA ASP A 82 6.22 24.92 -17.34
C ASP A 82 5.16 26.04 -17.32
N ALA A 83 4.14 25.89 -16.48
CA ALA A 83 3.09 26.89 -16.30
C ALA A 83 3.49 28.03 -15.33
N VAL A 84 4.68 27.98 -14.72
CA VAL A 84 5.22 29.09 -13.94
C VAL A 84 5.61 30.26 -14.87
N PRO A 85 5.12 31.49 -14.62
CA PRO A 85 5.52 32.64 -15.42
C PRO A 85 7.03 32.93 -15.35
N PRO A 86 7.70 33.25 -16.47
CA PRO A 86 9.13 33.49 -16.49
C PRO A 86 9.57 34.57 -15.49
N GLY A 87 10.59 34.26 -14.68
CA GLY A 87 11.17 35.19 -13.70
C GLY A 87 10.37 35.35 -12.41
N GLN A 88 9.22 34.69 -12.27
CA GLN A 88 8.46 34.68 -11.02
C GLN A 88 9.12 33.74 -10.00
N ALA A 89 9.11 34.13 -8.72
CA ALA A 89 9.52 33.24 -7.65
C ALA A 89 8.57 32.04 -7.54
N VAL A 90 9.06 30.88 -7.12
CA VAL A 90 8.30 29.63 -7.07
C VAL A 90 8.19 29.10 -5.65
N LEU A 91 6.98 28.74 -5.26
CA LEU A 91 6.70 27.99 -4.04
C LEU A 91 6.30 26.56 -4.40
N LEU A 92 7.07 25.58 -3.95
CA LEU A 92 6.70 24.16 -4.01
C LEU A 92 6.06 23.78 -2.67
N ALA A 93 4.73 23.74 -2.62
CA ALA A 93 3.99 23.36 -1.43
C ALA A 93 3.59 21.88 -1.49
N VAL A 94 4.33 21.04 -0.77
CA VAL A 94 4.08 19.61 -0.68
C VAL A 94 3.00 19.36 0.38
N LEU A 95 1.91 18.71 -0.02
CA LEU A 95 0.83 18.34 0.88
C LEU A 95 1.11 16.96 1.51
N ASP A 96 1.13 16.91 2.84
CA ASP A 96 1.44 15.72 3.64
C ASP A 96 0.23 15.34 4.51
N GLY A 97 -0.46 14.26 4.15
CA GLY A 97 -1.65 13.83 4.87
C GLY A 97 -2.28 12.57 4.29
N PRO A 98 -3.43 12.15 4.82
CA PRO A 98 -4.18 11.01 4.32
C PRO A 98 -4.49 11.15 2.84
N ARG A 99 -4.39 10.06 2.08
CA ARG A 99 -4.58 10.05 0.63
C ARG A 99 -5.80 9.26 0.20
N ALA A 100 -6.52 9.79 -0.79
CA ALA A 100 -7.56 9.04 -1.49
C ALA A 100 -6.98 8.01 -2.48
N TRP A 101 -5.81 8.30 -3.05
CA TRP A 101 -5.15 7.45 -4.04
C TRP A 101 -3.74 7.04 -3.57
N PRO A 102 -3.29 5.80 -3.84
CA PRO A 102 -1.94 5.35 -3.49
C PRO A 102 -0.86 6.16 -4.20
N GLY A 103 0.19 6.55 -3.48
CA GLY A 103 1.33 7.29 -4.02
C GLY A 103 2.49 7.42 -3.02
N PRO A 104 3.62 8.04 -3.42
CA PRO A 104 4.76 8.25 -2.55
C PRO A 104 4.38 8.98 -1.25
N ASP A 105 4.99 8.60 -0.12
CA ASP A 105 4.76 9.27 1.15
C ASP A 105 5.27 10.72 1.16
N GLY A 106 4.77 11.55 2.08
CA GLY A 106 5.13 12.97 2.15
C GLY A 106 6.63 13.21 2.32
N ALA A 107 7.35 12.31 3.00
CA ALA A 107 8.80 12.39 3.15
C ALA A 107 9.55 12.15 1.82
N THR A 108 9.05 11.24 0.99
CA THR A 108 9.61 10.94 -0.33
C THR A 108 9.31 12.07 -1.31
N VAL A 109 8.11 12.64 -1.25
CA VAL A 109 7.73 13.81 -2.06
C VAL A 109 8.53 15.04 -1.64
N ALA A 110 8.65 15.33 -0.34
CA ALA A 110 9.47 16.44 0.17
C ALA A 110 10.95 16.31 -0.25
N ARG A 111 11.52 15.10 -0.21
CA ARG A 111 12.88 14.86 -0.72
C ARG A 111 13.00 15.24 -2.19
N SER A 112 12.04 14.83 -3.01
CA SER A 112 12.04 15.11 -4.45
C SER A 112 11.87 16.61 -4.73
N ALA A 113 10.99 17.28 -3.98
CA ALA A 113 10.76 18.72 -4.12
C ALA A 113 12.01 19.53 -3.75
N LEU A 114 12.78 19.11 -2.73
CA LEU A 114 14.06 19.72 -2.40
C LEU A 114 15.09 19.58 -3.53
N ALA A 115 15.18 18.40 -4.15
CA ALA A 115 16.08 18.19 -5.27
C ALA A 115 15.67 19.02 -6.51
N VAL A 116 14.36 19.06 -6.83
CA VAL A 116 13.83 19.94 -7.90
C VAL A 116 14.11 21.41 -7.59
N ARG A 117 13.93 21.85 -6.34
CA ARG A 117 14.25 23.22 -5.91
C ARG A 117 15.73 23.53 -6.18
N ASP A 118 16.63 22.63 -5.82
CA ASP A 118 18.07 22.85 -5.97
C ASP A 118 18.45 22.94 -7.46
N GLU A 119 17.91 22.06 -8.30
CA GLU A 119 18.06 22.11 -9.77
C GLU A 119 17.55 23.44 -10.37
N LEU A 120 16.40 23.94 -9.92
CA LEU A 120 15.84 25.21 -10.39
C LEU A 120 16.65 26.43 -9.88
N ARG A 121 17.20 26.36 -8.67
CA ARG A 121 18.07 27.41 -8.12
C ARG A 121 19.39 27.51 -8.86
N GLU A 122 19.96 26.39 -9.30
CA GLU A 122 21.15 26.37 -10.16
C GLU A 122 20.89 27.07 -11.51
N GLN A 123 19.63 27.07 -11.98
CA GLN A 123 19.19 27.80 -13.18
C GLN A 123 18.89 29.28 -12.90
N GLY A 124 19.10 29.76 -11.67
CA GLY A 124 18.90 31.15 -11.28
C GLY A 124 17.47 31.50 -10.82
N LEU A 125 16.58 30.53 -10.65
CA LEU A 125 15.22 30.76 -10.16
C LEU A 125 15.19 30.89 -8.63
N SER A 126 14.34 31.78 -8.13
CA SER A 126 14.04 31.88 -6.70
C SER A 126 12.96 30.86 -6.33
N VAL A 127 13.36 29.70 -5.81
CA VAL A 127 12.44 28.60 -5.47
C VAL A 127 12.56 28.22 -4.01
N ASP A 128 11.45 27.97 -3.31
CA ASP A 128 11.43 27.42 -1.95
C ASP A 128 10.38 26.32 -1.79
N VAL A 129 10.53 25.53 -0.72
CA VAL A 129 9.68 24.37 -0.44
C VAL A 129 9.06 24.51 0.95
N VAL A 130 7.77 24.23 1.06
CA VAL A 130 7.07 24.05 2.34
C VAL A 130 6.35 22.71 2.38
N LEU A 131 6.24 22.14 3.58
CA LEU A 131 5.48 20.92 3.83
C LEU A 131 4.22 21.27 4.62
N VAL A 132 3.04 21.00 4.06
CA VAL A 132 1.76 21.45 4.59
C VAL A 132 0.89 20.24 4.95
N PRO A 133 0.47 20.10 6.22
CA PRO A 133 -0.46 19.05 6.60
C PRO A 133 -1.82 19.25 5.93
N ALA A 134 -2.20 18.37 5.00
CA ALA A 134 -3.50 18.45 4.31
C ALA A 134 -3.93 17.09 3.74
N PRO A 135 -5.21 16.71 3.86
CA PRO A 135 -5.72 15.48 3.25
C PRO A 135 -5.87 15.62 1.73
N GLN A 136 -5.90 14.48 1.04
CA GLN A 136 -6.36 14.36 -0.34
C GLN A 136 -7.72 13.64 -0.34
N TYR A 137 -8.70 14.26 -0.98
CA TYR A 137 -10.07 13.78 -1.11
C TYR A 137 -10.31 12.98 -2.39
N GLY A 138 -9.54 13.24 -3.45
CA GLY A 138 -9.69 12.57 -4.74
C GLY A 138 -10.83 13.13 -5.61
N ASP A 139 -11.28 14.35 -5.31
CA ASP A 139 -12.33 15.06 -6.05
C ASP A 139 -12.05 16.57 -6.12
N ALA A 140 -13.02 17.37 -6.57
CA ALA A 140 -12.88 18.81 -6.74
C ALA A 140 -12.45 19.58 -5.48
N ARG A 141 -12.58 19.00 -4.28
CA ARG A 141 -12.09 19.62 -3.03
C ARG A 141 -10.57 19.75 -3.00
N ASP A 142 -9.84 18.87 -3.68
CA ASP A 142 -8.37 18.93 -3.73
C ASP A 142 -7.90 20.24 -4.36
N ASP A 143 -8.62 20.74 -5.37
CA ASP A 143 -8.32 22.03 -5.98
C ASP A 143 -8.55 23.20 -5.02
N ALA A 144 -9.64 23.15 -4.25
CA ALA A 144 -9.95 24.18 -3.25
C ALA A 144 -8.90 24.20 -2.12
N VAL A 145 -8.43 23.03 -1.67
CA VAL A 145 -7.34 22.90 -0.69
C VAL A 145 -6.05 23.50 -1.26
N ALA A 146 -5.67 23.12 -2.48
CA ALA A 146 -4.46 23.64 -3.12
C ALA A 146 -4.49 25.17 -3.28
N ASP A 147 -5.63 25.73 -3.69
CA ASP A 147 -5.83 27.17 -3.79
C ASP A 147 -5.76 27.87 -2.42
N ALA A 148 -6.38 27.28 -1.39
CA ALA A 148 -6.35 27.82 -0.03
C ALA A 148 -4.93 27.84 0.54
N VAL A 149 -4.16 26.77 0.32
CA VAL A 149 -2.75 26.68 0.72
C VAL A 149 -1.93 27.76 0.02
N ALA A 150 -2.01 27.87 -1.31
CA ALA A 150 -1.27 28.91 -2.05
C ALA A 150 -1.58 30.33 -1.50
N ARG A 151 -2.88 30.65 -1.36
CA ARG A 151 -3.32 31.96 -0.82
C ARG A 151 -2.83 32.22 0.60
N ALA A 152 -2.84 31.20 1.47
CA ALA A 152 -2.37 31.37 2.85
C ALA A 152 -0.91 31.86 2.90
N TYR A 153 -0.06 31.29 2.05
CA TYR A 153 1.34 31.69 1.91
C TYR A 153 1.57 32.98 1.10
N GLY A 154 0.52 33.65 0.61
CA GLY A 154 0.64 34.86 -0.22
C GLY A 154 0.97 34.58 -1.70
N ALA A 155 0.99 33.31 -2.10
CA ALA A 155 1.31 32.87 -3.44
C ALA A 155 0.05 32.66 -4.30
N GLN A 156 0.22 32.59 -5.61
CA GLN A 156 -0.84 32.28 -6.57
C GLN A 156 -0.63 30.87 -7.12
N ARG A 157 -1.64 30.01 -6.99
CA ARG A 157 -1.56 28.64 -7.51
C ARG A 157 -1.39 28.64 -9.03
N VAL A 158 -0.45 27.84 -9.51
CA VAL A 158 -0.25 27.56 -10.93
C VAL A 158 -1.32 26.59 -11.43
N ARG A 159 -1.81 26.79 -12.65
CA ARG A 159 -2.75 25.90 -13.32
C ARG A 159 -2.18 25.48 -14.68
N PRO A 160 -1.68 24.24 -14.81
CA PRO A 160 -1.11 23.79 -16.08
C PRO A 160 -2.22 23.53 -17.11
N GLU A 161 -1.88 23.64 -18.40
CA GLU A 161 -2.81 23.35 -19.50
C GLU A 161 -3.18 21.85 -19.59
N ARG A 162 -2.32 21.00 -19.03
CA ARG A 162 -2.48 19.55 -19.00
C ARG A 162 -1.95 18.97 -17.70
N THR A 163 -2.45 17.81 -17.31
CA THR A 163 -1.88 17.00 -16.23
C THR A 163 -1.18 15.77 -16.80
N PRO A 164 -0.12 15.26 -16.15
CA PRO A 164 0.46 13.98 -16.54
C PRO A 164 -0.55 12.82 -16.47
N ASP A 165 -0.45 11.89 -17.41
CA ASP A 165 -1.24 10.66 -17.41
C ASP A 165 -0.70 9.70 -16.33
N ARG A 166 -1.44 9.59 -15.23
CA ARG A 166 -1.09 8.74 -14.08
C ARG A 166 -1.14 7.25 -14.43
N ASP A 167 -2.09 6.82 -15.25
CA ASP A 167 -2.23 5.41 -15.62
C ASP A 167 -1.06 4.98 -16.49
N ARG A 168 -0.65 5.85 -17.42
CA ARG A 168 0.58 5.64 -18.19
C ARG A 168 1.82 5.57 -17.30
N LEU A 169 1.96 6.44 -16.30
CA LEU A 169 3.06 6.38 -15.34
C LEU A 169 3.06 5.05 -14.57
N LEU A 170 1.91 4.61 -14.05
CA LEU A 170 1.79 3.36 -13.31
C LEU A 170 2.13 2.15 -14.20
N ALA A 171 1.63 2.13 -15.43
CA ALA A 171 1.98 1.11 -16.43
C ALA A 171 3.49 1.11 -16.73
N ALA A 172 4.12 2.28 -16.82
CA ALA A 172 5.57 2.37 -17.04
C ALA A 172 6.38 1.87 -15.83
N LEU A 173 5.96 2.18 -14.60
CA LEU A 173 6.55 1.63 -13.37
C LEU A 173 6.38 0.10 -13.29
N ASP A 174 5.31 -0.43 -13.91
CA ASP A 174 5.06 -1.86 -14.12
C ASP A 174 5.87 -2.48 -15.26
N GLY A 175 6.65 -1.71 -16.01
CA GLY A 175 7.38 -2.18 -17.19
C GLY A 175 6.47 -2.51 -18.38
N GLN A 176 5.23 -2.01 -18.37
CA GLN A 176 4.21 -2.24 -19.40
C GLN A 176 4.12 -1.09 -20.41
N ALA A 177 4.83 0.01 -20.16
CA ALA A 177 4.89 1.18 -21.04
C ALA A 177 6.25 1.88 -20.91
N ASP A 178 6.55 2.77 -21.84
CA ASP A 178 7.71 3.65 -21.75
C ASP A 178 7.52 4.70 -20.66
N MET A 179 8.58 4.96 -19.88
CA MET A 179 8.57 6.00 -18.85
C MET A 179 8.29 7.38 -19.46
N PRO A 180 7.30 8.13 -18.94
CA PRO A 180 6.97 9.47 -19.44
C PRO A 180 7.98 10.52 -18.94
N VAL A 181 9.24 10.41 -19.38
CA VAL A 181 10.35 11.24 -18.87
C VAL A 181 10.19 12.73 -19.13
N ALA A 182 9.40 13.13 -20.13
CA ALA A 182 9.11 14.53 -20.42
C ALA A 182 8.11 15.16 -19.43
N ASP A 183 7.32 14.35 -18.72
CA ASP A 183 6.30 14.84 -17.79
C ASP A 183 6.84 15.02 -16.37
N TRP A 184 8.05 14.54 -16.08
CA TRP A 184 8.56 14.43 -14.72
C TRP A 184 10.05 14.79 -14.65
N PRO A 185 10.44 15.75 -13.78
CA PRO A 185 11.83 15.94 -13.38
C PRO A 185 12.47 14.63 -12.90
N ALA A 186 13.78 14.49 -13.08
CA ALA A 186 14.52 13.27 -12.74
C ALA A 186 14.37 12.89 -11.25
N ALA A 187 14.41 13.89 -10.35
CA ALA A 187 14.17 13.69 -8.92
C ALA A 187 12.74 13.20 -8.63
N SER A 188 11.75 13.70 -9.35
CA SER A 188 10.35 13.26 -9.22
C SER A 188 10.15 11.82 -9.72
N LEU A 189 10.77 11.44 -10.83
CA LEU A 189 10.76 10.03 -11.30
C LEU A 189 11.43 9.10 -10.29
N THR A 190 12.51 9.56 -9.65
CA THR A 190 13.19 8.81 -8.59
C THR A 190 12.27 8.57 -7.39
N ALA A 191 11.46 9.56 -7.01
CA ALA A 191 10.46 9.41 -5.96
C ALA A 191 9.38 8.38 -6.32
N TRP A 192 8.86 8.42 -7.55
CA TRP A 192 7.91 7.43 -8.05
C TRP A 192 8.48 6.02 -8.06
N ARG A 193 9.71 5.84 -8.57
CA ARG A 193 10.41 4.54 -8.58
C ARG A 193 10.74 4.03 -7.18
N ARG A 194 10.96 4.92 -6.21
CA ARG A 194 11.19 4.51 -4.83
C ARG A 194 9.91 4.00 -4.16
N TRP A 195 8.78 4.64 -4.45
CA TRP A 195 7.47 4.20 -3.96
C TRP A 195 7.03 2.89 -4.63
N ARG A 196 7.23 2.78 -5.95
CA ARG A 196 6.85 1.61 -6.73
C ARG A 196 8.01 1.24 -7.67
N PRO A 197 8.98 0.43 -7.19
CA PRO A 197 10.13 0.02 -7.99
C PRO A 197 9.70 -0.88 -9.16
N VAL A 198 10.63 -1.29 -10.02
CA VAL A 198 10.30 -2.28 -11.05
C VAL A 198 9.87 -3.59 -10.38
N ARG A 199 8.97 -4.34 -11.04
CA ARG A 199 8.34 -5.52 -10.42
C ARG A 199 9.33 -6.59 -9.95
N SER A 200 10.48 -6.70 -10.62
CA SER A 200 11.58 -7.60 -10.25
C SER A 200 12.29 -7.21 -8.94
N GLU A 201 12.04 -6.02 -8.41
CA GLU A 201 12.56 -5.51 -7.12
C GLU A 201 11.44 -5.33 -6.08
N ARG A 202 10.17 -5.33 -6.50
CA ARG A 202 9.01 -5.23 -5.59
C ARG A 202 8.84 -6.49 -4.77
N GLY A 203 8.55 -6.33 -3.49
CA GLY A 203 8.14 -7.47 -2.67
C GLY A 203 6.74 -7.95 -3.05
N VAL A 204 6.53 -9.26 -2.90
CA VAL A 204 5.29 -9.92 -3.29
C VAL A 204 4.90 -10.95 -2.25
N VAL A 205 3.61 -10.99 -1.92
CA VAL A 205 3.00 -12.01 -1.06
C VAL A 205 2.32 -13.06 -1.93
N VAL A 206 2.90 -14.26 -2.00
CA VAL A 206 2.29 -15.44 -2.61
C VAL A 206 1.48 -16.17 -1.54
N PHE A 207 0.17 -15.93 -1.56
CA PHE A 207 -0.74 -16.36 -0.52
C PHE A 207 -1.54 -17.58 -0.96
N PHE A 208 -1.19 -18.75 -0.42
CA PHE A 208 -1.94 -19.98 -0.67
C PHE A 208 -3.19 -20.04 0.22
N THR A 209 -4.30 -20.54 -0.35
CA THR A 209 -5.53 -20.89 0.37
C THR A 209 -6.07 -22.24 -0.12
N GLY A 210 -6.82 -22.95 0.73
CA GLY A 210 -7.33 -24.28 0.42
C GLY A 210 -7.57 -25.13 1.66
N LEU A 211 -8.30 -26.23 1.51
CA LEU A 211 -8.67 -27.14 2.60
C LEU A 211 -7.47 -27.75 3.33
N SER A 212 -7.64 -28.24 4.56
CA SER A 212 -6.60 -29.04 5.21
C SER A 212 -6.25 -30.26 4.34
N GLY A 213 -4.99 -30.68 4.24
CA GLY A 213 -4.62 -31.83 3.41
C GLY A 213 -4.57 -31.59 1.89
N SER A 214 -4.98 -30.42 1.40
CA SER A 214 -4.91 -30.03 -0.03
C SER A 214 -3.50 -29.92 -0.62
N GLY A 215 -2.44 -29.98 0.18
CA GLY A 215 -1.05 -29.92 -0.32
C GLY A 215 -0.38 -28.54 -0.29
N LYS A 216 -1.07 -27.47 0.15
CA LYS A 216 -0.51 -26.10 0.28
C LYS A 216 0.90 -26.05 0.86
N SER A 217 1.11 -26.53 2.09
CA SER A 217 2.41 -26.45 2.75
C SER A 217 3.51 -27.23 2.01
N THR A 218 3.15 -28.28 1.27
CA THR A 218 4.10 -29.05 0.45
C THR A 218 4.52 -28.25 -0.77
N VAL A 219 3.56 -27.69 -1.52
CA VAL A 219 3.84 -26.87 -2.70
C VAL A 219 4.57 -25.58 -2.31
N ALA A 220 4.11 -24.89 -1.25
CA ALA A 220 4.73 -23.67 -0.73
C ALA A 220 6.20 -23.86 -0.36
N ARG A 221 6.56 -24.98 0.31
CA ARG A 221 7.96 -25.31 0.62
C ARG A 221 8.77 -25.55 -0.65
N ALA A 222 8.25 -26.34 -1.58
CA ALA A 222 8.93 -26.61 -2.85
C ALA A 222 9.15 -25.33 -3.68
N VAL A 223 8.21 -24.37 -3.63
CA VAL A 223 8.36 -23.05 -4.24
C VAL A 223 9.45 -22.25 -3.54
N VAL A 224 9.45 -22.20 -2.21
CA VAL A 224 10.50 -21.49 -1.43
C VAL A 224 11.88 -22.08 -1.71
N ASP A 225 12.04 -23.40 -1.64
CA ASP A 225 13.30 -24.09 -1.91
C ASP A 225 13.82 -23.69 -3.30
N ARG A 226 12.95 -23.74 -4.32
CA ARG A 226 13.35 -23.40 -5.69
C ARG A 226 13.61 -21.91 -5.88
N LEU A 227 12.86 -21.02 -5.25
CA LEU A 227 13.15 -19.58 -5.29
C LEU A 227 14.53 -19.29 -4.70
N THR A 228 14.86 -19.90 -3.55
CA THR A 228 16.18 -19.77 -2.93
C THR A 228 17.33 -20.25 -3.84
N GLU A 229 17.07 -21.18 -4.77
CA GLU A 229 18.07 -21.63 -5.75
C GLU A 229 18.24 -20.69 -6.95
N ILE A 230 17.20 -19.95 -7.35
CA ILE A 230 17.18 -19.24 -8.66
C ILE A 230 17.17 -17.72 -8.57
N THR A 231 17.05 -17.15 -7.37
CA THR A 231 16.98 -15.70 -7.21
C THR A 231 17.77 -15.24 -5.98
N ASP A 232 18.33 -14.04 -6.07
CA ASP A 232 19.02 -13.36 -4.95
C ASP A 232 18.04 -12.62 -4.01
N ARG A 233 16.72 -12.70 -4.29
CA ARG A 233 15.68 -12.08 -3.46
C ARG A 233 15.56 -12.82 -2.12
N THR A 234 15.28 -12.08 -1.06
CA THR A 234 14.99 -12.70 0.25
C THR A 234 13.61 -13.37 0.21
N VAL A 235 13.56 -14.64 0.62
CA VAL A 235 12.34 -15.45 0.61
C VAL A 235 11.98 -15.88 2.04
N THR A 236 10.74 -15.65 2.46
CA THR A 236 10.24 -16.05 3.78
C THR A 236 9.03 -16.98 3.65
N LEU A 237 9.05 -18.11 4.35
CA LEU A 237 7.92 -19.03 4.45
C LEU A 237 7.10 -18.76 5.73
N LEU A 238 5.85 -18.37 5.57
CA LEU A 238 4.87 -18.24 6.66
C LEU A 238 3.82 -19.36 6.57
N ASP A 239 4.24 -20.56 6.97
CA ASP A 239 3.36 -21.74 7.07
C ASP A 239 2.56 -21.72 8.39
N GLY A 240 1.33 -22.25 8.36
CA GLY A 240 0.41 -22.20 9.49
C GLY A 240 0.98 -22.85 10.76
N ASP A 241 1.79 -23.90 10.63
CA ASP A 241 2.43 -24.58 11.76
C ASP A 241 3.63 -23.79 12.32
N ILE A 242 4.34 -23.01 11.49
CA ILE A 242 5.43 -22.13 11.95
C ILE A 242 4.83 -20.93 12.69
N VAL A 243 3.86 -20.28 12.07
CA VAL A 243 3.19 -19.10 12.63
C VAL A 243 2.52 -19.44 13.96
N ARG A 244 1.83 -20.59 14.05
CA ARG A 244 1.19 -21.02 15.31
C ARG A 244 2.16 -21.20 16.47
N ARG A 245 3.41 -21.58 16.20
CA ARG A 245 4.44 -21.71 17.24
C ARG A 245 4.99 -20.37 17.71
N HIS A 246 5.11 -19.38 16.82
CA HIS A 246 5.84 -18.14 17.11
C HIS A 246 4.95 -16.90 17.29
N LEU A 247 3.91 -16.75 16.47
CA LEU A 247 3.10 -15.53 16.36
C LEU A 247 1.69 -15.70 16.91
N SER A 248 1.22 -16.94 17.04
CA SER A 248 -0.15 -17.27 17.44
C SER A 248 -0.22 -18.23 18.62
N ALA A 249 0.85 -18.31 19.42
CA ALA A 249 0.83 -19.01 20.70
C ALA A 249 -0.29 -18.41 21.58
N GLY A 250 -1.16 -19.27 22.11
CA GLY A 250 -2.31 -18.88 22.93
C GLY A 250 -3.61 -18.61 22.17
N LEU A 251 -3.62 -18.58 20.83
CA LEU A 251 -4.87 -18.56 20.06
C LEU A 251 -5.50 -19.97 20.00
N GLY A 252 -6.81 -20.03 20.23
CA GLY A 252 -7.60 -21.25 20.12
C GLY A 252 -7.94 -21.63 18.67
N PHE A 253 -9.06 -22.33 18.51
CA PHE A 253 -9.59 -22.75 17.20
C PHE A 253 -10.95 -22.14 16.88
N SER A 254 -11.40 -21.17 17.67
CA SER A 254 -12.62 -20.42 17.38
C SER A 254 -12.50 -19.72 16.01
N ARG A 255 -13.64 -19.35 15.41
CA ARG A 255 -13.66 -18.56 14.17
C ARG A 255 -12.80 -17.28 14.31
N ILE A 256 -13.01 -16.53 15.41
CA ILE A 256 -12.30 -15.27 15.68
C ILE A 256 -10.79 -15.51 15.80
N ASP A 257 -10.35 -16.57 16.48
CA ASP A 257 -8.93 -16.88 16.63
C ASP A 257 -8.28 -17.29 15.30
N ARG A 258 -9.02 -18.02 14.45
CA ARG A 258 -8.54 -18.39 13.11
C ARG A 258 -8.38 -17.16 12.23
N ASP A 259 -9.36 -16.26 12.24
CA ASP A 259 -9.33 -15.01 11.46
C ASP A 259 -8.17 -14.14 11.91
N ARG A 260 -8.01 -13.93 13.23
CA ARG A 260 -6.89 -13.17 13.80
C ARG A 260 -5.53 -13.80 13.49
N ASN A 261 -5.43 -15.13 13.48
CA ASN A 261 -4.20 -15.80 13.06
C ASN A 261 -3.86 -15.50 11.59
N ILE A 262 -4.85 -15.49 10.69
CA ILE A 262 -4.64 -15.19 9.27
C ILE A 262 -4.26 -13.72 9.09
N GLU A 263 -4.92 -12.79 9.79
CA GLU A 263 -4.57 -11.37 9.77
C GLU A 263 -3.15 -11.12 10.28
N ARG A 264 -2.69 -11.83 11.31
CA ARG A 264 -1.29 -11.77 11.78
C ARG A 264 -0.30 -12.24 10.72
N ILE A 265 -0.61 -13.34 10.01
CA ILE A 265 0.19 -13.80 8.88
C ILE A 265 0.25 -12.72 7.81
N GLY A 266 -0.91 -12.15 7.46
CA GLY A 266 -1.04 -11.10 6.47
C GLY A 266 -0.22 -9.86 6.80
N PHE A 267 -0.30 -9.39 8.04
CA PHE A 267 0.48 -8.24 8.51
C PHE A 267 1.99 -8.48 8.36
N VAL A 268 2.51 -9.61 8.84
CA VAL A 268 3.94 -9.92 8.74
C VAL A 268 4.36 -10.08 7.27
N ALA A 269 3.54 -10.74 6.45
CA ALA A 269 3.79 -10.89 5.02
C ALA A 269 3.85 -9.54 4.29
N ALA A 270 2.92 -8.64 4.61
CA ALA A 270 2.85 -7.30 4.05
C ALA A 270 4.08 -6.46 4.40
N GLU A 271 4.54 -6.50 5.67
CA GLU A 271 5.75 -5.78 6.07
C GLU A 271 7.01 -6.31 5.37
N ILE A 272 7.13 -7.63 5.19
CA ILE A 272 8.23 -8.22 4.42
C ILE A 272 8.17 -7.77 2.95
N ALA A 273 6.98 -7.80 2.33
CA ALA A 273 6.79 -7.36 0.95
C ALA A 273 7.07 -5.87 0.78
N ARG A 274 6.66 -5.02 1.73
CA ARG A 274 6.98 -3.58 1.76
C ARG A 274 8.48 -3.30 1.74
N HIS A 275 9.29 -4.24 2.23
CA HIS A 275 10.75 -4.18 2.22
C HIS A 275 11.41 -4.96 1.07
N GLY A 276 10.66 -5.30 0.02
CA GLY A 276 11.22 -5.96 -1.17
C GLY A 276 11.41 -7.47 -1.01
N GLY A 277 10.88 -8.10 0.04
CA GLY A 277 10.95 -9.55 0.23
C GLY A 277 9.86 -10.32 -0.52
N ILE A 278 10.11 -11.58 -0.83
CA ILE A 278 9.10 -12.54 -1.31
C ILE A 278 8.57 -13.31 -0.11
N THR A 279 7.27 -13.23 0.15
CA THR A 279 6.64 -14.00 1.24
C THR A 279 5.74 -15.07 0.67
N VAL A 280 5.95 -16.32 1.07
CA VAL A 280 5.10 -17.45 0.72
C VAL A 280 4.29 -17.86 1.95
N CYS A 281 2.97 -17.70 1.88
CA CYS A 281 2.04 -18.01 2.99
C CYS A 281 1.25 -19.27 2.66
N ALA A 282 1.05 -20.17 3.63
CA ALA A 282 0.23 -21.38 3.44
C ALA A 282 -0.90 -21.63 4.47
N PRO A 283 -1.69 -20.61 4.88
CA PRO A 283 -2.84 -20.83 5.76
C PRO A 283 -4.02 -21.50 5.03
N ILE A 284 -5.04 -21.92 5.79
CA ILE A 284 -6.31 -22.38 5.21
C ILE A 284 -7.09 -21.19 4.63
N ALA A 285 -7.17 -20.07 5.36
CA ALA A 285 -7.86 -18.83 4.95
C ALA A 285 -9.27 -19.05 4.35
N PRO A 286 -10.21 -19.60 5.13
CA PRO A 286 -11.48 -20.11 4.62
C PRO A 286 -12.48 -19.03 4.20
N PHE A 287 -12.35 -17.79 4.68
CA PHE A 287 -13.32 -16.72 4.42
C PHE A 287 -12.76 -15.67 3.46
N ALA A 288 -13.56 -15.26 2.49
CA ALA A 288 -13.21 -14.26 1.49
C ALA A 288 -12.87 -12.91 2.14
N ALA A 289 -13.66 -12.49 3.14
CA ALA A 289 -13.43 -11.23 3.85
C ALA A 289 -12.03 -11.14 4.49
N THR A 290 -11.54 -12.25 5.07
CA THR A 290 -10.20 -12.27 5.67
C THR A 290 -9.11 -12.23 4.61
N ARG A 291 -9.30 -12.94 3.48
CA ARG A 291 -8.35 -12.87 2.34
C ARG A 291 -8.28 -11.45 1.76
N ALA A 292 -9.41 -10.78 1.61
CA ALA A 292 -9.48 -9.39 1.12
C ALA A 292 -8.73 -8.41 2.06
N ARG A 293 -8.84 -8.58 3.38
CA ARG A 293 -8.06 -7.77 4.34
C ARG A 293 -6.56 -7.99 4.19
N VAL A 294 -6.12 -9.24 4.03
CA VAL A 294 -4.70 -9.56 3.81
C VAL A 294 -4.20 -8.97 2.49
N ARG A 295 -4.99 -9.09 1.42
CA ARG A 295 -4.69 -8.48 0.12
C ARG A 295 -4.48 -6.97 0.26
N ALA A 296 -5.40 -6.27 0.92
CA ALA A 296 -5.30 -4.83 1.16
C ALA A 296 -4.06 -4.43 2.00
N MET A 297 -3.68 -5.24 3.01
CA MET A 297 -2.45 -5.00 3.77
C MET A 297 -1.21 -5.12 2.90
N ALA A 298 -1.13 -6.14 2.05
CA ALA A 298 0.00 -6.37 1.17
C ALA A 298 0.11 -5.29 0.08
N GLU A 299 -1.01 -4.95 -0.57
CA GLU A 299 -1.08 -3.95 -1.65
C GLU A 299 -0.80 -2.51 -1.19
N ALA A 300 -0.76 -2.27 0.13
CA ALA A 300 -0.33 -0.99 0.68
C ALA A 300 1.17 -0.69 0.46
N GLY A 301 2.00 -1.72 0.21
CA GLY A 301 3.45 -1.53 0.05
C GLY A 301 4.16 -2.58 -0.84
N GLY A 302 3.47 -3.60 -1.32
CA GLY A 302 3.99 -4.62 -2.22
C GLY A 302 2.87 -5.18 -3.10
N ASP A 303 3.13 -6.31 -3.77
CA ASP A 303 2.14 -7.00 -4.60
C ASP A 303 1.55 -8.22 -3.85
N PHE A 304 0.36 -8.68 -4.27
CA PHE A 304 -0.32 -9.83 -3.67
C PHE A 304 -0.83 -10.79 -4.75
N LEU A 305 -0.56 -12.09 -4.56
CA LEU A 305 -0.99 -13.17 -5.44
C LEU A 305 -1.72 -14.25 -4.64
N LEU A 306 -2.96 -14.53 -5.00
CA LEU A 306 -3.80 -15.55 -4.38
C LEU A 306 -3.69 -16.88 -5.15
N VAL A 307 -3.11 -17.90 -4.50
CA VAL A 307 -3.02 -19.25 -5.05
C VAL A 307 -4.05 -20.16 -4.37
N HIS A 308 -5.12 -20.51 -5.08
CA HIS A 308 -6.13 -21.44 -4.59
C HIS A 308 -5.73 -22.89 -4.87
N VAL A 309 -5.45 -23.65 -3.82
CA VAL A 309 -5.23 -25.09 -3.91
C VAL A 309 -6.57 -25.82 -3.76
N ALA A 310 -7.29 -25.89 -4.88
CA ALA A 310 -8.65 -26.39 -5.05
C ALA A 310 -8.74 -27.93 -5.07
N THR A 311 -7.95 -28.61 -4.23
CA THR A 311 -8.05 -30.07 -4.12
C THR A 311 -9.38 -30.48 -3.49
N PRO A 312 -10.15 -31.41 -4.07
CA PRO A 312 -11.46 -31.82 -3.55
C PRO A 312 -11.42 -32.29 -2.09
N LEU A 313 -12.52 -32.09 -1.37
CA LEU A 313 -12.64 -32.45 0.05
C LEU A 313 -12.42 -33.96 0.25
N GLU A 314 -12.96 -34.78 -0.63
CA GLU A 314 -12.87 -36.24 -0.58
C GLU A 314 -11.42 -36.71 -0.64
N GLU A 315 -10.61 -36.08 -1.51
CA GLU A 315 -9.19 -36.37 -1.63
C GLU A 315 -8.41 -35.84 -0.42
N CYS A 316 -8.78 -34.67 0.11
CA CYS A 316 -8.21 -34.14 1.35
C CYS A 316 -8.48 -35.06 2.56
N GLU A 317 -9.69 -35.58 2.68
CA GLU A 317 -10.11 -36.56 3.70
C GLU A 317 -9.39 -37.90 3.52
N ARG A 318 -9.26 -38.38 2.29
CA ARG A 318 -8.52 -39.63 2.01
C ARG A 318 -7.05 -39.52 2.43
N ARG A 319 -6.43 -38.34 2.26
CA ARG A 319 -5.03 -38.09 2.63
C ARG A 319 -4.80 -37.96 4.13
N ASP A 320 -5.78 -37.47 4.89
CA ASP A 320 -5.79 -37.07 6.31
C ASP A 320 -4.49 -37.27 7.13
N ARG A 321 -3.40 -36.65 6.68
CA ARG A 321 -2.05 -36.88 7.22
C ARG A 321 -1.91 -36.57 8.71
N LYS A 322 -2.77 -35.68 9.21
CA LYS A 322 -2.76 -35.20 10.60
C LYS A 322 -3.88 -35.86 11.44
N GLY A 323 -4.67 -36.77 10.87
CA GLY A 323 -5.82 -37.38 11.52
C GLY A 323 -6.93 -36.38 11.90
N LEU A 324 -6.93 -35.18 11.32
CA LEU A 324 -7.82 -34.09 11.73
C LEU A 324 -9.23 -34.29 11.17
N TYR A 325 -9.36 -34.82 9.95
CA TYR A 325 -10.67 -35.13 9.37
C TYR A 325 -11.35 -36.26 10.13
N ALA A 326 -10.63 -37.35 10.43
CA ALA A 326 -11.17 -38.44 11.22
C ALA A 326 -11.66 -37.98 12.60
N ARG A 327 -10.92 -37.09 13.27
CA ARG A 327 -11.31 -36.48 14.56
C ARG A 327 -12.51 -35.56 14.42
N ALA A 328 -12.55 -34.73 13.38
CA ALA A 328 -13.68 -33.85 13.09
C ALA A 328 -14.97 -34.63 12.82
N ARG A 329 -14.91 -35.72 12.03
CA ARG A 329 -16.04 -36.61 11.76
C ARG A 329 -16.57 -37.31 13.02
N ARG A 330 -15.73 -37.51 14.05
CA ARG A 330 -16.13 -37.99 15.38
C ARG A 330 -16.63 -36.90 16.33
N GLY A 331 -16.67 -35.63 15.90
CA GLY A 331 -17.12 -34.50 16.71
C GLY A 331 -16.09 -33.98 17.73
N GLU A 332 -14.84 -34.46 17.68
CA GLU A 332 -13.77 -34.02 18.60
C GLU A 332 -13.23 -32.61 18.26
N ILE A 333 -13.51 -32.13 17.05
CA ILE A 333 -13.12 -30.79 16.56
C ILE A 333 -14.38 -30.09 16.07
N PRO A 334 -15.04 -29.26 16.91
CA PRO A 334 -16.38 -28.73 16.63
C PRO A 334 -16.47 -27.85 15.38
N ASP A 335 -15.45 -27.05 15.06
CA ASP A 335 -15.48 -26.03 14.00
C ASP A 335 -14.49 -26.32 12.85
N PHE A 336 -14.42 -27.57 12.39
CA PHE A 336 -13.45 -27.96 11.38
C PHE A 336 -13.86 -27.52 9.97
N THR A 337 -12.97 -26.79 9.29
CA THR A 337 -13.19 -26.28 7.93
C THR A 337 -13.39 -27.41 6.93
N GLY A 338 -14.45 -27.32 6.12
CA GLY A 338 -14.86 -28.33 5.13
C GLY A 338 -15.77 -29.42 5.70
N ILE A 339 -15.97 -29.49 7.03
CA ILE A 339 -16.87 -30.46 7.69
C ILE A 339 -18.03 -29.72 8.36
N SER A 340 -17.75 -29.00 9.43
CA SER A 340 -18.74 -28.28 10.25
C SER A 340 -18.65 -26.76 10.10
N SER A 341 -17.56 -26.25 9.52
CA SER A 341 -17.33 -24.85 9.19
C SER A 341 -17.07 -24.70 7.68
N PRO A 342 -17.61 -23.67 7.00
CA PRO A 342 -17.51 -23.56 5.54
C PRO A 342 -16.09 -23.19 5.08
N TYR A 343 -15.83 -23.47 3.80
CA TYR A 343 -14.70 -22.94 3.03
C TYR A 343 -15.27 -22.18 1.84
N GLU A 344 -15.13 -20.86 1.84
CA GLU A 344 -15.55 -19.98 0.75
C GLU A 344 -14.45 -20.00 -0.32
N ALA A 345 -14.64 -20.81 -1.35
CA ALA A 345 -13.69 -20.90 -2.47
C ALA A 345 -13.48 -19.51 -3.10
N PRO A 346 -12.24 -19.09 -3.35
CA PRO A 346 -11.97 -17.79 -3.95
C PRO A 346 -12.42 -17.75 -5.42
N GLU A 347 -13.11 -16.66 -5.77
CA GLU A 347 -13.50 -16.32 -7.15
C GLU A 347 -12.46 -15.40 -7.81
N ASP A 348 -11.56 -14.81 -7.01
CA ASP A 348 -10.54 -13.83 -7.36
C ASP A 348 -9.11 -14.41 -7.29
N ALA A 349 -8.96 -15.74 -7.45
CA ALA A 349 -7.66 -16.38 -7.38
C ALA A 349 -6.82 -16.08 -8.64
N ASP A 350 -5.60 -15.59 -8.43
CA ASP A 350 -4.61 -15.37 -9.49
C ASP A 350 -4.11 -16.69 -10.10
N LEU A 351 -4.17 -17.79 -9.33
CA LEU A 351 -3.88 -19.14 -9.79
C LEU A 351 -4.73 -20.18 -9.05
N VAL A 352 -5.26 -21.15 -9.79
CA VAL A 352 -5.99 -22.31 -9.24
C VAL A 352 -5.22 -23.59 -9.52
N LEU A 353 -5.00 -24.40 -8.48
CA LEU A 353 -4.27 -25.67 -8.54
C LEU A 353 -5.11 -26.81 -7.97
N ASP A 354 -5.32 -27.87 -8.74
CA ASP A 354 -5.80 -29.15 -8.21
C ASP A 354 -4.61 -30.11 -8.04
N THR A 355 -4.35 -30.56 -6.81
CA THR A 355 -3.22 -31.45 -6.49
C THR A 355 -3.55 -32.94 -6.60
N THR A 356 -4.71 -33.31 -7.15
CA THR A 356 -5.15 -34.71 -7.23
C THR A 356 -4.28 -35.55 -8.16
N HIS A 357 -3.87 -34.99 -9.31
CA HIS A 357 -3.16 -35.71 -10.37
C HIS A 357 -1.88 -35.03 -10.86
N VAL A 358 -1.37 -34.05 -10.11
CA VAL A 358 -0.11 -33.36 -10.43
C VAL A 358 0.96 -33.71 -9.41
N THR A 359 2.21 -33.76 -9.86
CA THR A 359 3.36 -33.91 -8.97
C THR A 359 3.62 -32.61 -8.21
N ILE A 360 4.38 -32.69 -7.12
CA ILE A 360 4.82 -31.51 -6.36
C ILE A 360 5.62 -30.57 -7.27
N GLN A 361 6.47 -31.13 -8.15
CA GLN A 361 7.29 -30.38 -9.10
C GLN A 361 6.42 -29.63 -10.10
N GLN A 362 5.43 -30.29 -10.69
CA GLN A 362 4.50 -29.64 -11.63
C GLN A 362 3.74 -28.49 -10.95
N ALA A 363 3.19 -28.72 -9.75
CA ALA A 363 2.46 -27.67 -9.02
C ALA A 363 3.36 -26.49 -8.63
N ARG A 364 4.60 -26.77 -8.20
CA ARG A 364 5.62 -25.76 -7.92
C ARG A 364 5.93 -24.95 -9.18
N ASP A 365 6.20 -25.62 -10.30
CA ASP A 365 6.62 -24.98 -11.54
C ASP A 365 5.52 -24.05 -12.07
N THR A 366 4.24 -24.42 -11.95
CA THR A 366 3.12 -23.52 -12.29
C THR A 366 3.11 -22.24 -11.44
N VAL A 367 3.46 -22.30 -10.15
CA VAL A 367 3.56 -21.10 -9.29
C VAL A 367 4.78 -20.26 -9.69
N LEU A 368 5.91 -20.89 -10.04
CA LEU A 368 7.10 -20.18 -10.49
C LEU A 368 6.89 -19.52 -11.87
N ASP A 369 6.13 -20.15 -12.75
CA ASP A 369 5.76 -19.59 -14.05
C ASP A 369 4.90 -18.34 -13.88
N LEU A 370 3.96 -18.34 -12.92
CA LEU A 370 3.20 -17.14 -12.55
C LEU A 370 4.15 -16.01 -12.10
N LEU A 371 5.10 -16.31 -11.22
CA LEU A 371 6.05 -15.33 -10.69
C LEU A 371 6.99 -14.78 -11.78
N THR A 372 7.42 -15.65 -12.70
CA THR A 372 8.36 -15.30 -13.77
C THR A 372 7.66 -14.52 -14.88
N THR A 373 6.54 -15.02 -15.38
CA THR A 373 5.73 -14.35 -16.42
C THR A 373 5.20 -13.02 -15.93
N GLY A 374 4.84 -12.95 -14.64
CA GLY A 374 4.43 -11.71 -14.02
C GLY A 374 5.56 -10.70 -13.82
N GLY A 375 6.83 -11.12 -13.85
CA GLY A 375 8.00 -10.23 -13.73
C GLY A 375 8.48 -9.98 -12.30
N TRP A 376 7.98 -10.73 -11.31
CA TRP A 376 8.45 -10.66 -9.91
C TRP A 376 9.78 -11.37 -9.69
N VAL A 377 10.01 -12.43 -10.46
CA VAL A 377 11.22 -13.24 -10.39
C VAL A 377 11.85 -13.27 -11.78
N GLN A 378 13.12 -12.88 -11.85
CA GLN A 378 13.94 -13.18 -13.00
C GLN A 378 14.80 -14.37 -12.61
N PRO A 379 14.64 -15.54 -13.27
CA PRO A 379 15.51 -16.66 -12.98
C PRO A 379 16.94 -16.24 -13.32
N ASN A 380 17.84 -16.33 -12.35
CA ASN A 380 19.26 -16.24 -12.61
C ASN A 380 19.58 -17.38 -13.59
N VAL A 381 19.87 -17.03 -14.85
CA VAL A 381 20.40 -18.00 -15.81
C VAL A 381 21.84 -18.26 -15.38
N PRO A 382 22.18 -19.47 -14.91
CA PRO A 382 23.54 -19.78 -14.54
C PRO A 382 24.47 -19.83 -15.76
#